data_AF-A0AAW1YDA9-F1
#
_entry.id   AF-A0AAW1YDA9-F1
#
_cell.length_a   1.000
_cell.length_b   1.000
_cell.length_c   1.000
_cell.angle_alpha   90.00
_cell.angle_beta   90.00
_cell.angle_gamma   90.00
#
_symmetry.space_group_name_H-M   'P 1'
#
loop_
_entity.id
_entity.type
_entity.pdbx_description
1 polymer ?
#
loop_
_entity_poly.entity_id
_entity_poly.type
_entity_poly.pdbx_seq_one_letter_code
_entity_poly.pdbx_strand_id
1 'polypeptide(L)'
;MLDLLFILRWNLVLGIPDCLSVIMEECVSGILGRIQWMLIIANKHTIILMQTSQNKATRTFMDYGSISQAMDGICGLYERKLRELNPAIRNISYDIGDLYNFIDGLADMSALVYDHSIQAYLPYDRQWIKQRTLRHLQKLAH
;
A
#
# COMPACT_ATOMS: atom_id res chain seq x y z
N MET A 1 27.78 21.86 -1.48
CA MET A 1 29.09 22.07 -2.12
C MET A 1 30.03 21.03 -1.56
N LEU A 2 30.21 19.88 -2.21
CA LEU A 2 31.35 19.03 -1.91
C LEU A 2 32.58 19.71 -2.51
N ASP A 3 33.51 20.12 -1.66
CA ASP A 3 34.74 20.81 -2.03
C ASP A 3 35.49 20.10 -3.17
N LEU A 4 35.75 20.82 -4.26
CA LEU A 4 36.55 20.38 -5.42
C LEU A 4 37.91 19.77 -5.00
N LEU A 5 38.43 20.18 -3.85
CA LEU A 5 39.68 19.68 -3.28
C LEU A 5 39.61 18.20 -2.89
N PHE A 6 38.43 17.69 -2.51
CA PHE A 6 38.25 16.30 -2.12
C PHE A 6 38.25 15.36 -3.34
N ILE A 7 37.64 15.82 -4.43
CA ILE A 7 37.60 15.10 -5.72
C ILE A 7 39.02 15.01 -6.31
N LEU A 8 39.79 16.11 -6.28
CA LEU A 8 41.17 16.12 -6.78
C LEU A 8 42.14 15.23 -5.98
N ARG A 9 42.00 15.14 -4.64
CA ARG A 9 42.85 14.25 -3.82
C ARG A 9 42.61 12.77 -4.11
N TRP A 10 41.37 12.37 -4.37
CA TRP A 10 41.05 10.97 -4.67
C TRP A 10 41.36 10.60 -6.12
N ASN A 11 41.24 11.54 -7.06
CA ASN A 11 41.58 11.30 -8.47
C ASN A 11 43.10 11.01 -8.65
N LEU A 12 43.96 11.65 -7.85
CA LEU A 12 45.41 11.47 -7.91
C LEU A 12 45.91 10.20 -7.18
N VAL A 13 45.21 9.73 -6.15
CA VAL A 13 45.64 8.57 -5.33
C VAL A 13 45.28 7.22 -5.96
N LEU A 14 44.20 7.16 -6.75
CA LEU A 14 43.71 5.89 -7.31
C LEU A 14 43.97 5.71 -8.80
N GLY A 15 44.45 6.75 -9.52
CA GLY A 15 44.77 6.65 -10.95
C GLY A 15 43.60 6.16 -11.80
N ILE A 16 42.37 6.43 -11.36
CA ILE A 16 41.15 5.99 -12.03
C ILE A 16 40.81 7.03 -13.10
N PRO A 17 40.69 6.67 -14.38
CA PRO A 17 40.31 7.61 -15.42
C PRO A 17 38.90 8.16 -15.15
N ASP A 18 38.70 9.44 -15.41
CA ASP A 18 37.51 10.24 -15.03
C ASP A 18 36.19 9.67 -15.58
N CYS A 19 36.27 8.81 -16.59
CA CYS A 19 35.16 8.08 -17.17
C CYS A 19 34.63 6.97 -16.25
N LEU A 20 35.44 6.33 -15.40
CA LEU A 20 34.99 5.21 -14.57
C LEU A 20 34.04 5.66 -13.44
N SER A 21 34.25 6.86 -12.88
CA SER A 21 33.38 7.42 -11.83
C SER A 21 32.02 7.84 -12.39
N VAL A 22 32.01 8.47 -13.58
CA VAL A 22 30.76 8.86 -14.28
C VAL A 22 29.94 7.62 -14.65
N ILE A 23 30.58 6.56 -15.16
CA ILE A 23 29.90 5.32 -15.54
C ILE A 23 29.31 4.63 -14.30
N MET A 24 30.01 4.63 -13.16
CA MET A 24 29.47 4.05 -11.92
C MET A 24 28.28 4.85 -11.38
N GLU A 25 28.29 6.18 -11.44
CA GLU A 25 27.17 7.02 -11.01
C GLU A 25 25.96 6.89 -11.94
N GLU A 26 26.17 6.81 -13.26
CA GLU A 26 25.09 6.50 -14.21
C GLU A 26 24.55 5.07 -14.04
N CYS A 27 25.40 4.09 -13.75
CA CYS A 27 24.99 2.71 -13.47
C CYS A 27 24.19 2.62 -12.17
N VAL A 28 24.61 3.28 -11.10
CA VAL A 28 23.88 3.36 -9.83
C VAL A 28 22.56 4.10 -10.03
N SER A 29 22.53 5.20 -10.78
CA SER A 29 21.30 5.92 -11.12
C SER A 29 20.33 5.07 -11.95
N GLY A 30 20.84 4.31 -12.92
CA GLY A 30 20.05 3.38 -13.73
C GLY A 30 19.50 2.19 -12.93
N ILE A 31 20.31 1.61 -12.03
CA ILE A 31 19.88 0.50 -11.16
C ILE A 31 18.89 1.00 -10.11
N LEU A 32 19.18 2.13 -9.44
CA LEU A 32 18.29 2.73 -8.45
C LEU A 32 16.99 3.19 -9.10
N GLY A 33 17.05 3.76 -10.31
CA GLY A 33 15.88 4.06 -11.13
C GLY A 33 15.06 2.81 -11.41
N ARG A 34 15.67 1.72 -11.88
CA ARG A 34 14.98 0.45 -12.14
C ARG A 34 14.40 -0.19 -10.88
N ILE A 35 15.09 -0.11 -9.74
CA ILE A 35 14.59 -0.59 -8.44
C ILE A 35 13.41 0.27 -7.97
N GLN A 36 13.52 1.60 -8.10
CA GLN A 36 12.44 2.54 -7.77
C GLN A 36 11.22 2.32 -8.66
N TRP A 37 11.40 2.13 -9.97
CA TRP A 37 10.32 1.75 -10.90
C TRP A 37 9.71 0.40 -10.54
N MET A 38 10.52 -0.58 -10.13
CA MET A 38 10.04 -1.89 -9.68
C MET A 38 9.21 -1.79 -8.39
N LEU A 39 9.57 -0.90 -7.46
CA LEU A 39 8.80 -0.60 -6.26
C LEU A 39 7.48 0.15 -6.56
N ILE A 40 7.48 1.04 -7.56
CA ILE A 40 6.27 1.75 -8.01
C ILE A 40 5.29 0.77 -8.67
N ILE A 41 5.78 -0.14 -9.51
CA ILE A 41 4.96 -1.19 -10.15
C ILE A 41 4.38 -2.17 -9.12
N ALA A 42 5.06 -2.37 -7.98
CA ALA A 42 4.58 -3.23 -6.91
C ALA A 42 3.35 -2.68 -6.18
N ASN A 43 3.14 -1.35 -6.20
CA ASN A 43 1.97 -0.74 -5.59
C ASN A 43 0.76 -0.81 -6.53
N LYS A 44 -0.04 -1.86 -6.35
CA LYS A 44 -1.33 -1.99 -7.02
C LYS A 44 -2.33 -1.02 -6.39
N HIS A 45 -2.60 0.10 -7.08
CA HIS A 45 -3.63 1.06 -6.66
C HIS A 45 -4.96 0.32 -6.47
N THR A 46 -5.62 0.56 -5.34
CA THR A 46 -6.80 -0.18 -4.94
C THR A 46 -7.89 0.78 -4.54
N ILE A 47 -9.07 0.63 -5.14
CA ILE A 47 -10.27 1.42 -4.82
C ILE A 47 -11.27 0.48 -4.17
N ILE A 48 -11.77 0.85 -3.01
CA ILE A 48 -12.84 0.11 -2.32
C ILE A 48 -14.15 0.84 -2.53
N LEU A 49 -15.13 0.13 -3.06
CA LEU A 49 -16.50 0.59 -3.20
C LEU A 49 -17.32 -0.03 -2.07
N MET A 50 -18.06 0.80 -1.34
CA MET A 50 -18.86 0.33 -0.22
C MET A 50 -20.23 0.99 -0.17
N GLN A 51 -21.18 0.24 0.37
CA GLN A 51 -22.54 0.70 0.62
C GLN A 51 -22.98 0.18 2.00
N THR A 52 -23.17 1.10 2.95
CA THR A 52 -23.46 0.73 4.35
C THR A 52 -24.91 0.26 4.56
N SER A 53 -25.85 0.74 3.77
CA SER A 53 -27.27 0.37 3.84
C SER A 53 -27.85 0.16 2.44
N GLN A 54 -29.05 -0.40 2.31
CA GLN A 54 -29.74 -0.52 1.01
C GLN A 54 -30.05 0.83 0.36
N ASN A 55 -30.00 1.93 1.12
CA ASN A 55 -30.16 3.27 0.59
C ASN A 55 -29.01 3.63 -0.37
N LYS A 56 -29.34 3.95 -1.62
CA LYS A 56 -28.35 4.32 -2.66
C LYS A 56 -27.53 5.56 -2.30
N ALA A 57 -28.05 6.44 -1.44
CA ALA A 57 -27.34 7.63 -0.98
C ALA A 57 -26.11 7.31 -0.09
N THR A 58 -26.02 6.10 0.48
CA THR A 58 -24.89 5.69 1.33
C THR A 58 -23.72 5.10 0.57
N ARG A 59 -23.73 5.19 -0.77
CA ARG A 59 -22.62 4.72 -1.62
C ARG A 59 -21.44 5.66 -1.45
N THR A 60 -20.30 5.10 -1.08
CA THR A 60 -19.05 5.84 -0.98
C THR A 60 -17.92 4.98 -1.52
N PHE A 61 -16.81 5.64 -1.86
CA PHE A 61 -15.60 4.98 -2.32
C PHE A 61 -14.41 5.47 -1.48
N MET A 62 -13.37 4.66 -1.43
CA MET A 62 -12.09 4.99 -0.79
C MET A 62 -10.97 4.57 -1.73
N ASP A 63 -9.99 5.44 -1.93
CA ASP A 63 -8.83 5.21 -2.76
C ASP A 63 -7.58 4.93 -1.91
N TYR A 64 -6.77 3.99 -2.37
CA TYR A 64 -5.54 3.58 -1.69
C TYR A 64 -4.41 3.34 -2.69
N GLY A 65 -3.19 3.70 -2.31
CA GLY A 65 -2.00 3.49 -3.14
C GLY A 65 -1.59 2.02 -3.26
N SER A 66 -2.00 1.18 -2.32
CA SER A 66 -1.64 -0.25 -2.28
C SER A 66 -2.75 -1.12 -1.70
N ILE A 67 -2.70 -2.41 -2.00
CA ILE A 67 -3.63 -3.40 -1.42
C ILE A 67 -3.50 -3.43 0.11
N SER A 68 -2.28 -3.38 0.64
CA SER A 68 -2.05 -3.37 2.09
C SER A 68 -2.69 -2.17 2.77
N GLN A 69 -2.51 -0.97 2.20
CA GLN A 69 -3.17 0.25 2.71
C GLN A 69 -4.70 0.13 2.66
N ALA A 70 -5.26 -0.50 1.62
CA ALA A 70 -6.69 -0.74 1.55
C ALA A 70 -7.19 -1.67 2.67
N MET A 71 -6.43 -2.72 2.99
CA MET A 71 -6.76 -3.62 4.10
C MET A 71 -6.68 -2.91 5.45
N ASP A 72 -5.65 -2.09 5.68
CA ASP A 72 -5.53 -1.26 6.88
C ASP A 72 -6.70 -0.26 6.99
N GLY A 73 -7.12 0.32 5.87
CA GLY A 73 -8.27 1.21 5.80
C GLY A 73 -9.58 0.53 6.21
N ILE A 74 -9.79 -0.73 5.81
CA ILE A 74 -10.96 -1.52 6.22
C ILE A 74 -10.94 -1.81 7.72
N CYS A 75 -9.79 -2.20 8.27
CA CYS A 75 -9.61 -2.39 9.71
C CYS A 75 -9.90 -1.10 10.49
N GLY A 76 -9.34 0.03 10.05
CA GLY A 76 -9.57 1.34 10.68
C GLY A 76 -11.02 1.80 10.62
N LEU A 77 -11.74 1.49 9.53
CA LEU A 77 -13.18 1.73 9.41
C LEU A 77 -13.98 0.98 10.47
N TYR A 78 -13.63 -0.29 10.68
CA TYR A 78 -14.26 -1.11 11.69
C TYR A 78 -13.94 -0.63 13.11
N GLU A 79 -12.68 -0.28 13.39
CA GLU A 79 -12.25 0.29 14.67
C GLU A 79 -12.96 1.59 15.01
N ARG A 80 -13.15 2.47 14.02
CA ARG A 80 -13.92 3.70 14.20
C ARG A 80 -15.36 3.39 14.60
N LYS A 81 -16.01 2.45 13.91
CA LYS A 81 -17.37 2.01 14.25
C LYS A 81 -17.44 1.41 15.66
N LEU A 82 -16.46 0.59 16.04
CA LEU A 82 -16.38 0.04 17.40
C LEU A 82 -16.21 1.12 18.46
N ARG A 83 -15.44 2.17 18.18
CA ARG A 83 -15.24 3.31 19.09
C ARG A 83 -16.51 4.15 19.24
N GLU A 84 -17.26 4.33 18.17
CA GLU A 84 -18.56 5.01 18.19
C GLU A 84 -19.59 4.23 19.03
N LEU A 85 -19.55 2.89 18.97
CA LEU A 85 -20.43 2.03 19.78
C LEU A 85 -20.00 1.96 21.25
N ASN A 86 -18.69 1.99 21.54
CA ASN A 86 -18.13 1.81 22.88
C ASN A 86 -17.12 2.94 23.22
N PRO A 87 -17.59 4.18 23.46
CA PRO A 87 -16.71 5.34 23.68
C PRO A 87 -15.88 5.24 24.97
N ALA A 88 -16.24 4.36 25.91
CA ALA A 88 -15.52 4.15 27.16
C ALA A 88 -14.26 3.27 27.02
N ILE A 89 -14.15 2.51 25.92
CA ILE A 89 -13.05 1.56 25.71
C ILE A 89 -11.88 2.25 25.01
N ARG A 90 -10.74 2.35 25.68
CA ARG A 90 -9.52 2.97 25.13
C ARG A 90 -8.72 2.04 24.22
N ASN A 91 -8.71 0.74 24.52
CA ASN A 91 -8.00 -0.28 23.75
C ASN A 91 -9.00 -1.17 23.03
N ILE A 92 -9.06 -1.04 21.71
CA ILE A 92 -9.99 -1.80 20.88
C ILE A 92 -9.30 -3.09 20.45
N SER A 93 -9.77 -4.20 20.98
CA SER A 93 -9.39 -5.54 20.55
C SER A 93 -10.61 -6.20 19.91
N TYR A 94 -10.43 -6.83 18.76
CA TYR A 94 -11.48 -7.55 18.05
C TYR A 94 -10.91 -8.81 17.40
N ASP A 95 -11.77 -9.80 17.20
CA ASP A 95 -11.40 -11.00 16.45
C ASP A 95 -11.68 -10.82 14.95
N ILE A 96 -11.03 -11.63 14.12
CA ILE A 96 -11.27 -11.66 12.67
C ILE A 96 -12.72 -12.05 12.36
N GLY A 97 -13.35 -12.87 13.21
CA GLY A 97 -14.76 -13.22 13.08
C GLY A 97 -15.68 -12.00 13.14
N ASP A 98 -15.42 -11.06 14.05
CA ASP A 98 -16.23 -9.86 14.20
C ASP A 98 -16.05 -8.91 13.01
N LEU A 99 -14.82 -8.81 12.48
CA LEU A 99 -14.53 -8.06 11.27
C LEU A 99 -15.26 -8.64 10.05
N TYR A 100 -15.30 -9.98 9.92
CA TYR A 100 -16.03 -10.65 8.85
C TYR A 100 -17.54 -10.42 8.96
N ASN A 101 -18.09 -10.51 10.16
CA ASN A 101 -19.50 -10.20 10.41
C ASN A 101 -19.82 -8.74 10.07
N PHE A 102 -18.91 -7.81 10.36
CA PHE A 102 -19.05 -6.41 9.96
C PHE A 102 -19.09 -6.25 8.44
N ILE A 103 -18.15 -6.87 7.72
CA ILE A 103 -18.08 -6.84 6.26
C ILE A 103 -19.34 -7.48 5.64
N ASP A 104 -19.83 -8.58 6.21
CA ASP A 104 -21.04 -9.26 5.74
C ASP A 104 -22.33 -8.48 6.05
N GLY A 105 -22.35 -7.70 7.12
CA GLY A 105 -23.45 -6.81 7.46
C GLY A 105 -23.59 -5.59 6.55
N LEU A 106 -22.60 -5.31 5.68
CA LEU A 106 -22.71 -4.24 4.68
C LEU A 106 -23.58 -4.69 3.50
N ALA A 107 -24.36 -3.75 2.95
CA ALA A 107 -25.24 -4.04 1.82
C ALA A 107 -24.41 -4.46 0.59
N ASP A 108 -23.35 -3.71 0.29
CA ASP A 108 -22.39 -4.06 -0.76
C ASP A 108 -20.98 -3.62 -0.39
N MET A 109 -19.99 -4.43 -0.79
CA MET A 109 -18.57 -4.11 -0.65
C MET A 109 -17.79 -4.86 -1.73
N SER A 110 -17.12 -4.10 -2.59
CA SER A 110 -16.32 -4.59 -3.71
C SER A 110 -14.99 -3.84 -3.79
N ALA A 111 -13.95 -4.49 -4.31
CA ALA A 111 -12.64 -3.88 -4.50
C ALA A 111 -12.27 -3.83 -5.98
N LEU A 112 -11.62 -2.76 -6.40
CA LEU A 112 -11.06 -2.60 -7.74
C LEU A 112 -9.56 -2.46 -7.58
N VAL A 113 -8.79 -3.42 -8.08
CA VAL A 113 -7.33 -3.40 -7.98
C VAL A 113 -6.76 -3.17 -9.36
N TYR A 114 -5.90 -2.18 -9.47
CA TYR A 114 -5.19 -1.87 -10.70
C TYR A 114 -4.15 -2.96 -11.01
N ASP A 115 -4.22 -3.51 -12.21
CA ASP A 115 -3.21 -4.42 -12.72
C ASP A 115 -2.43 -3.77 -13.86
N HIS A 116 -1.14 -3.52 -13.60
CA HIS A 116 -0.21 -2.89 -14.55
C HIS A 116 0.00 -3.71 -15.83
N SER A 117 -0.22 -5.04 -15.79
CA SER A 117 0.03 -5.93 -16.94
C SER A 117 -1.01 -5.73 -18.04
N ILE A 118 -2.27 -5.50 -17.64
CA ILE A 118 -3.40 -5.29 -18.55
C ILE A 118 -3.88 -3.83 -18.57
N GLN A 119 -3.23 -2.96 -17.81
CA GLN A 119 -3.56 -1.53 -17.64
C GLN A 119 -5.05 -1.29 -17.32
N ALA A 120 -5.62 -2.11 -16.43
CA ALA A 120 -7.03 -2.06 -16.10
C ALA A 120 -7.30 -2.39 -14.62
N TYR A 121 -8.48 -1.98 -14.14
CA TYR A 121 -8.97 -2.33 -12.81
C TYR A 121 -9.71 -3.65 -12.86
N LEU A 122 -9.25 -4.60 -12.05
CA LEU A 122 -9.91 -5.88 -11.85
C LEU A 122 -10.88 -5.77 -10.66
N PRO A 123 -12.17 -6.10 -10.86
CA PRO A 123 -13.12 -6.17 -9.76
C PRO A 123 -12.92 -7.44 -8.94
N TYR A 124 -13.04 -7.27 -7.63
CA TYR A 124 -12.96 -8.33 -6.64
C TYR A 124 -14.15 -8.22 -5.70
N ASP A 125 -14.66 -9.38 -5.33
CA ASP A 125 -15.80 -9.52 -4.45
C ASP A 125 -15.41 -9.44 -2.97
N ARG A 126 -16.43 -9.42 -2.12
CA ARG A 126 -16.29 -9.35 -0.67
C ARG A 126 -15.49 -10.51 -0.08
N GLN A 127 -15.58 -11.73 -0.62
CA GLN A 127 -14.83 -12.87 -0.08
C GLN A 127 -13.33 -12.70 -0.33
N TRP A 128 -12.97 -12.17 -1.50
CA TRP A 128 -11.58 -11.81 -1.79
C TRP A 128 -11.02 -10.81 -0.78
N ILE A 129 -11.81 -9.78 -0.42
CA ILE A 129 -11.44 -8.79 0.59
C ILE A 129 -11.17 -9.48 1.93
N LYS A 130 -12.11 -10.30 2.44
CA LYS A 130 -11.94 -11.04 3.70
C LYS A 130 -10.66 -11.88 3.74
N GLN A 131 -10.38 -12.61 2.67
CA GLN A 131 -9.20 -13.45 2.58
C GLN A 131 -7.91 -12.61 2.56
N ARG A 132 -7.93 -11.48 1.85
CA ARG A 132 -6.79 -10.56 1.79
C ARG A 132 -6.52 -9.88 3.12
N THR A 133 -7.56 -9.46 3.84
CA THR A 133 -7.44 -8.88 5.17
C THR A 133 -6.81 -9.88 6.14
N LEU A 134 -7.25 -11.14 6.13
CA LEU A 134 -6.64 -12.19 6.99
C LEU A 134 -5.16 -12.39 6.68
N ARG A 135 -4.79 -12.52 5.40
CA ARG A 135 -3.38 -12.66 5.02
C ARG A 135 -2.55 -11.43 5.41
N HIS A 136 -3.14 -10.25 5.35
CA HIS A 136 -2.48 -9.01 5.77
C HIS A 136 -2.22 -8.99 7.28
N LEU A 137 -3.23 -9.33 8.09
CA LEU A 137 -3.09 -9.44 9.54
C LEU A 137 -2.08 -10.51 9.96
N GLN A 138 -2.08 -11.67 9.28
CA GLN A 138 -1.09 -12.73 9.51
C GLN A 138 0.35 -12.28 9.26
N LYS A 139 0.57 -11.39 8.27
CA LYS A 139 1.89 -10.83 7.99
C LYS A 139 2.35 -9.82 9.03
N LEU A 140 1.43 -9.11 9.68
CA LEU A 140 1.75 -8.15 10.74
C LEU A 140 2.06 -8.84 12.07
N ALA A 141 1.56 -10.07 12.26
CA ALA A 141 1.77 -10.86 13.47
C ALA A 141 3.13 -11.61 13.51
N HIS A 142 3.89 -11.61 12.40
CA HIS A 142 5.19 -12.27 12.26
C HIS A 142 6.31 -11.25 12.08
#